data_AF-A0A955TDW9-F1
#
_entry.id   AF-A0A955TDW9-F1
#
_cell.length_a   1.000
_cell.length_b   1.000
_cell.length_c   1.000
_cell.angle_alpha   90.00
_cell.angle_beta   90.00
_cell.angle_gamma   90.00
#
_symmetry.space_group_name_H-M   'P 1'
#
loop_
_entity.id
_entity.type
_entity.pdbx_description
1 polymer ?
#
loop_
_entity_poly.entity_id
_entity_poly.type
_entity_poly.pdbx_seq_one_letter_code
_entity_poly.pdbx_strand_id
1 'polypeptide(L)' 'MKKVAVILSGCGFLDGAEITEAISTLIAIGQNGAAYEVFAPNKDVEETNHLTQKPTGQKRNVLQEAARIARGEIQPLEQ' A
#
# COMPACT_ATOMS: atom_id res chain seq x y z
N MET A 1 14.78 9.78 -17.00
CA MET A 1 13.44 9.64 -16.40
C MET A 1 13.62 9.51 -14.90
N LYS A 2 12.90 10.29 -14.08
CA LYS A 2 13.01 10.16 -12.61
C LYS A 2 12.32 8.87 -12.18
N LYS A 3 12.89 8.19 -11.19
CA LYS A 3 12.30 7.01 -10.54
C LYS A 3 11.92 7.36 -9.11
N VAL A 4 10.71 7.02 -8.70
CA VAL A 4 10.16 7.33 -7.36
C VAL A 4 9.84 6.01 -6.66
N ALA A 5 10.42 5.81 -5.48
CA ALA A 5 10.00 4.71 -4.60
C ALA A 5 8.73 5.12 -3.87
N VAL A 6 7.70 4.27 -3.92
CA VAL A 6 6.44 4.47 -3.21
C VAL A 6 6.31 3.36 -2.17
N ILE A 7 6.33 3.74 -0.89
CA ILE A 7 6.23 2.80 0.23
C ILE A 7 4.78 2.79 0.74
N LEU A 8 4.16 1.61 0.74
CA LEU A 8 2.80 1.39 1.25
C LEU A 8 2.83 0.60 2.56
N SER A 9 1.78 0.76 3.35
CA SER A 9 1.59 0.12 4.67
C SER A 9 0.47 -0.91 4.72
N GLY A 10 -0.19 -1.21 3.59
CA GLY A 10 -1.33 -2.12 3.49
C GLY A 10 -2.37 -1.57 2.51
N CYS A 11 -3.66 -1.88 2.69
CA CYS A 11 -4.74 -1.44 1.80
C CYS A 11 -6.02 -1.09 2.59
N GLY A 12 -6.07 0.13 3.14
CA GLY A 12 -7.16 0.61 3.99
C GLY A 12 -6.62 1.60 5.02
N PHE A 13 -7.26 2.75 5.21
CA PHE A 13 -6.68 3.83 6.04
C PHE A 13 -6.58 3.50 7.54
N LEU A 14 -7.35 2.53 8.02
CA LEU A 14 -7.33 2.13 9.44
C LEU A 14 -6.27 1.05 9.75
N ASP A 15 -5.82 0.30 8.75
CA ASP A 15 -4.89 -0.83 8.93
C ASP A 15 -3.82 -0.93 7.82
N GLY A 16 -3.62 0.14 7.06
CA GLY A 16 -2.74 0.17 5.90
C GLY A 16 -2.63 1.56 5.27
N ALA A 17 -2.38 1.61 3.95
CA ALA A 17 -2.32 2.86 3.22
C ALA A 17 -3.74 3.35 2.88
N GLU A 18 -3.97 4.67 2.96
CA GLU A 18 -5.19 5.29 2.43
C GLU A 18 -5.21 5.10 0.90
N ILE A 19 -6.29 4.51 0.40
CA ILE A 19 -6.35 3.99 -0.97
C ILE A 19 -6.40 5.15 -1.99
N THR A 20 -7.13 6.21 -1.67
CA THR A 20 -7.31 7.38 -2.53
C THR A 20 -6.02 8.16 -2.69
N GLU A 21 -5.29 8.40 -1.61
CA GLU A 21 -3.97 9.04 -1.56
C GLU A 21 -2.95 8.23 -2.34
N ALA A 22 -2.90 6.91 -2.10
CA ALA A 22 -1.97 6.02 -2.79
C ALA A 22 -2.21 6.04 -4.32
N ILE A 23 -3.45 5.84 -4.77
CA ILE A 23 -3.78 5.84 -6.20
C ILE A 23 -3.56 7.22 -6.83
N SER A 24 -3.96 8.30 -6.16
CA SER A 24 -3.73 9.67 -6.65
C SER A 24 -2.24 9.96 -6.82
N THR A 25 -1.42 9.48 -5.89
CA THR A 25 0.05 9.58 -5.96
C THR A 25 0.61 8.85 -7.17
N LEU A 26 0.22 7.58 -7.38
CA LEU A 26 0.71 6.79 -8.52
C LEU A 26 0.30 7.41 -9.87
N ILE A 27 -0.93 7.92 -9.97
CA ILE A 27 -1.42 8.62 -11.16
C ILE A 27 -0.61 9.90 -11.41
N ALA A 28 -0.39 10.71 -10.37
CA ALA A 28 0.34 11.97 -10.49
C ALA A 28 1.80 11.75 -10.92
N ILE A 29 2.47 10.72 -10.41
CA ILE A 29 3.84 10.35 -10.83
C ILE A 29 3.87 10.05 -12.34
N GLY A 30 2.95 9.20 -12.81
CA GLY A 30 2.85 8.84 -14.22
C GLY A 30 2.53 10.04 -15.13
N GLN A 31 1.59 10.90 -14.73
CA GLN A 31 1.23 12.12 -15.47
C GLN A 31 2.38 13.13 -15.59
N ASN A 32 3.32 13.12 -14.64
CA ASN A 32 4.52 13.96 -14.66
C ASN A 32 5.73 13.29 -15.35
N GLY A 33 5.52 12.20 -16.08
CA GLY A 33 6.56 11.54 -16.88
C GLY A 33 7.65 10.85 -16.05
N ALA A 34 7.36 10.52 -14.79
CA ALA A 34 8.23 9.73 -13.92
C ALA A 34 7.74 8.28 -13.84
N ALA A 35 8.67 7.37 -13.54
CA ALA A 35 8.35 5.99 -13.22
C ALA A 35 8.30 5.80 -11.70
N TYR A 36 7.54 4.81 -11.23
CA TYR A 36 7.52 4.39 -9.83
C TYR A 36 7.81 2.91 -9.68
N GLU A 37 8.33 2.55 -8.51
CA GLU A 37 8.46 1.18 -8.02
C GLU A 37 7.80 1.16 -6.62
N VAL A 38 6.90 0.20 -6.39
CA VAL A 38 6.12 0.12 -5.15
C VAL A 38 6.75 -0.89 -4.21
N PHE A 39 6.82 -0.53 -2.93
CA PHE A 39 7.38 -1.35 -1.86
C PHE A 39 6.44 -1.41 -0.67
N ALA A 40 6.51 -2.50 0.10
CA ALA A 40 5.85 -2.59 1.40
C ALA A 40 6.60 -3.56 2.32
N PRO A 41 6.59 -3.36 3.65
CA PRO A 41 7.21 -4.30 4.56
C PRO A 41 6.47 -5.64 4.56
N ASN A 42 7.21 -6.75 4.53
CA ASN A 42 6.63 -8.09 4.65
C ASN A 42 6.43 -8.47 6.13
N LYS A 43 5.35 -7.98 6.74
CA LYS A 43 4.99 -8.26 8.14
C LYS A 43 3.48 -8.25 8.33
N ASP A 44 3.01 -8.82 9.44
CA ASP A 44 1.58 -8.84 9.78
C ASP A 44 1.17 -7.63 10.64
N VAL A 45 -0.07 -7.19 10.46
CA VAL A 45 -0.76 -6.15 11.26
C VAL A 45 -2.18 -6.59 11.63
N GLU A 46 -2.76 -5.96 12.65
CA GLU A 46 -4.15 -6.20 13.06
C GLU A 46 -5.13 -5.69 11.99
N GLU A 47 -6.09 -6.52 11.60
CA GLU A 47 -7.14 -6.17 10.63
C GLU A 47 -8.23 -5.33 11.31
N THR A 48 -8.64 -4.26 10.63
CA THR A 48 -9.76 -3.43 11.05
C THR A 48 -10.91 -3.52 10.06
N ASN A 49 -12.10 -3.83 10.57
CA ASN A 49 -13.31 -3.74 9.76
C ASN A 49 -13.65 -2.26 9.56
N HIS A 50 -13.49 -1.77 8.34
CA HIS A 50 -13.67 -0.35 8.01
C HIS A 50 -15.13 0.13 8.07
N LEU A 51 -16.11 -0.78 8.01
CA LEU A 51 -17.53 -0.44 8.18
C LEU A 51 -17.87 -0.18 9.66
N THR A 52 -17.36 -1.02 10.55
CA THR A 52 -17.65 -0.96 12.00
C THR A 52 -16.61 -0.17 12.80
N GLN A 53 -15.45 0.12 12.19
CA GLN A 53 -14.28 0.74 12.79
C GLN A 53 -13.75 -0.01 14.03
N LYS A 54 -13.83 -1.35 14.00
CA LYS A 54 -13.38 -2.21 15.09
C LYS A 54 -12.36 -3.24 14.61
N PRO A 55 -11.42 -3.65 15.46
CA PRO A 55 -10.57 -4.79 15.18
C PRO A 55 -11.41 -6.04 14.97
N THR A 56 -11.00 -6.88 14.04
CA THR A 56 -11.68 -8.17 13.78
C THR A 56 -11.08 -9.31 14.59
N GLY A 57 -9.91 -9.08 15.22
CA GLY A 57 -9.10 -10.10 15.87
C GLY A 57 -8.32 -10.99 14.90
N GLN A 58 -8.35 -10.67 13.60
CA GLN A 58 -7.54 -11.33 12.58
C GLN A 58 -6.31 -10.47 12.25
N LYS A 59 -5.34 -11.10 11.60
CA LYS A 59 -4.15 -10.41 11.07
C LYS A 59 -4.11 -10.53 9.56
N ARG A 60 -3.52 -9.52 8.92
CA ARG A 60 -3.18 -9.53 7.50
C ARG A 60 -1.74 -9.13 7.28
N ASN A 61 -1.15 -9.65 6.21
CA ASN A 61 0.19 -9.31 5.80
C ASN A 61 0.20 -8.01 4.99
N VAL A 62 1.03 -7.05 5.40
CA VAL A 62 1.12 -5.72 4.81
C VAL A 62 1.50 -5.76 3.33
N LEU A 63 2.51 -6.56 2.94
CA LEU A 63 2.93 -6.69 1.55
C LEU A 63 1.82 -7.28 0.68
N GLN A 64 1.15 -8.33 1.16
CA GLN A 64 0.05 -8.97 0.44
C GLN A 64 -1.13 -8.02 0.23
N GLU A 65 -1.49 -7.23 1.24
CA GLU A 65 -2.59 -6.28 1.13
C GLU A 65 -2.22 -5.07 0.26
N ALA A 66 -1.01 -4.53 0.41
CA ALA A 66 -0.53 -3.43 -0.44
C ALA A 66 -0.44 -3.83 -1.94
N ALA A 67 -0.24 -5.11 -2.25
CA ALA A 67 -0.28 -5.62 -3.62
C ALA A 67 -1.63 -5.36 -4.32
N ARG A 68 -2.73 -5.18 -3.58
CA ARG A 68 -4.05 -4.80 -4.13
C ARG A 68 -4.00 -3.43 -4.80
N ILE A 69 -3.36 -2.45 -4.16
CA ILE A 69 -3.18 -1.09 -4.68
C ILE A 69 -2.23 -1.13 -5.89
N ALA A 70 -1.11 -1.85 -5.75
CA ALA A 70 -0.07 -1.95 -6.77
C ALA A 70 -0.43 -2.88 -7.95
N ARG A 71 -1.61 -3.51 -7.94
CA ARG A 71 -2.05 -4.49 -8.94
C ARG A 71 -1.05 -5.65 -9.11
N GLY A 72 -0.40 -6.07 -8.03
CA GLY A 72 0.63 -7.12 -8.02
C GLY A 72 2.06 -6.65 -8.28
N GLU A 73 2.25 -5.42 -8.77
CA GLU A 73 3.58 -4.86 -9.08
C GLU A 73 4.23 -4.22 -7.84
N ILE A 74 4.61 -5.05 -6.86
CA ILE A 74 5.17 -4.61 -5.58
C ILE A 74 6.31 -5.52 -5.13
N GLN A 75 7.31 -4.93 -4.46
CA GLN A 75 8.45 -5.65 -3.89
C GLN A 75 8.48 -5.54 -2.36
N PRO A 76 9.06 -6.53 -1.65
CA PRO A 76 9.31 -6.39 -0.22
C PRO A 76 10.26 -5.22 0.04
N LEU A 77 9.98 -4.43 1.08
CA LEU A 77 10.91 -3.44 1.60
C LEU A 77 11.93 -4.15 2.50
N GLU A 78 13.12 -4.42 1.96
CA GLU A 78 14.26 -4.98 2.70
C GLU A 78 15.08 -3.84 3.33
N GLN A 79 15.62 -4.08 4.53
CA GLN A 79 16.54 -3.18 5.23
C GLN A 79 17.99 -3.63 5.02
#